data_AF-A0A7W0GGJ5-F1
#
_entry.id   AF-A0A7W0GGJ5-F1
#
_cell.length_a   1.000
_cell.length_b   1.000
_cell.length_c   1.000
_cell.angle_alpha   90.00
_cell.angle_beta   90.00
_cell.angle_gamma   90.00
#
_symmetry.space_group_name_H-M   'P 1'
#
loop_
_entity.id
_entity.type
_entity.pdbx_description
1 polymer ?
#
loop_
_entity_poly.entity_id
_entity_poly.type
_entity_poly.pdbx_seq_one_letter_code
_entity_poly.pdbx_strand_id
1 'polypeptide(L)'
;MTASLFAAPLGAATAAASQLQVAAGEDAYVSESAPRITYDRGRLVVDNRPGLHKVAYLKFDVPTLPAGATVQSATLVLTRDRGRLPSSVDLSNVADTSWTERSLTLGGAPEVGNVLAQASPEPSAREVSLTLPPGAVTTAGLYAFALSTTAQEVGRFRAHERGATGPQLVLTLDGGDPTPPPPPPPPPPPPPPPP
;
A
#
# COMPACT_ATOMS: atom_id res chain seq x y z
N MET A 1 -7.56 -60.69 8.73
CA MET A 1 -8.51 -59.60 8.44
C MET A 1 -7.70 -58.47 7.82
N THR A 2 -7.79 -58.30 6.51
CA THR A 2 -7.10 -57.28 5.73
C THR A 2 -7.85 -55.95 5.86
N ALA A 3 -7.25 -54.96 6.52
CA ALA A 3 -7.81 -53.61 6.60
C ALA A 3 -7.40 -52.83 5.35
N SER A 4 -8.35 -52.57 4.45
CA SER A 4 -8.19 -51.65 3.34
C SER A 4 -8.20 -50.22 3.87
N LEU A 5 -7.07 -49.53 3.77
CA LEU A 5 -6.98 -48.08 3.99
C LEU A 5 -7.48 -47.37 2.74
N PHE A 6 -8.63 -46.71 2.83
CA PHE A 6 -9.07 -45.73 1.84
C PHE A 6 -8.19 -44.48 1.98
N ALA A 7 -7.31 -44.25 1.02
CA ALA A 7 -6.67 -42.95 0.84
C ALA A 7 -7.72 -41.99 0.27
N ALA A 8 -8.18 -41.04 1.09
CA ALA A 8 -9.01 -39.93 0.62
C ALA A 8 -8.18 -39.04 -0.31
N PRO A 9 -8.69 -38.61 -1.47
CA PRO A 9 -7.98 -37.63 -2.30
C PRO A 9 -7.87 -36.31 -1.53
N LEU A 10 -6.63 -35.83 -1.35
CA LEU A 10 -6.37 -34.48 -0.87
C LEU A 10 -6.98 -33.50 -1.88
N GLY A 11 -8.14 -32.94 -1.56
CA GLY A 11 -8.66 -31.79 -2.28
C GLY A 11 -7.67 -30.66 -2.11
N ALA A 12 -7.11 -30.15 -3.22
CA ALA A 12 -6.32 -28.93 -3.21
C ALA A 12 -7.21 -27.80 -2.68
N ALA A 13 -7.01 -27.41 -1.43
CA ALA A 13 -7.65 -26.21 -0.89
C ALA A 13 -7.03 -25.02 -1.62
N THR A 14 -7.81 -24.35 -2.48
CA THR A 14 -7.37 -23.09 -3.09
C THR A 14 -7.14 -22.11 -1.94
N ALA A 15 -5.92 -21.62 -1.80
CA ALA A 15 -5.59 -20.70 -0.74
C ALA A 15 -6.33 -19.37 -0.99
N ALA A 16 -7.14 -18.92 -0.03
CA ALA A 16 -7.95 -17.73 -0.20
C ALA A 16 -7.06 -16.49 -0.26
N ALA A 17 -7.37 -15.55 -1.15
CA ALA A 17 -6.67 -14.27 -1.23
C ALA A 17 -6.82 -13.51 0.09
N SER A 18 -5.73 -12.92 0.57
CA SER A 18 -5.70 -12.13 1.81
C SER A 18 -5.33 -10.68 1.51
N GLN A 19 -5.75 -9.75 2.36
CA GLN A 19 -5.42 -8.34 2.22
C GLN A 19 -4.44 -7.90 3.30
N LEU A 20 -3.42 -7.15 2.89
CA LEU A 20 -2.47 -6.47 3.77
C LEU A 20 -2.58 -4.96 3.53
N GLN A 21 -2.90 -4.20 4.57
CA GLN A 21 -2.94 -2.74 4.51
C GLN A 21 -1.65 -2.17 5.09
N VAL A 22 -0.97 -1.34 4.32
CA VAL A 22 0.27 -0.67 4.72
C VAL A 22 -0.01 0.83 4.76
N ALA A 23 0.01 1.42 5.95
CA ALA A 23 -0.11 2.87 6.10
C ALA A 23 1.16 3.57 5.61
N ALA A 24 1.02 4.80 5.09
CA ALA A 24 2.18 5.63 4.80
C ALA A 24 2.97 5.90 6.10
N GLY A 25 4.29 5.71 6.04
CA GLY A 25 5.20 5.98 7.15
C GLY A 25 5.70 7.42 7.16
N GLU A 26 5.83 8.02 5.98
CA GLU A 26 6.17 9.44 5.80
C GLU A 26 5.32 9.96 4.63
N ASP A 27 4.76 11.16 4.79
CA ASP A 27 4.16 11.88 3.67
C ASP A 27 4.34 13.40 3.80
N ALA A 28 4.38 14.11 2.68
CA ALA A 28 4.49 15.55 2.68
C ALA A 28 4.04 16.10 1.33
N TYR A 29 3.91 17.41 1.19
CA TYR A 29 3.78 18.01 -0.14
C TYR A 29 4.70 19.21 -0.31
N VAL A 30 5.07 19.46 -1.54
CA VAL A 30 5.87 20.63 -1.92
C VAL A 30 5.01 21.62 -2.68
N SER A 31 5.43 22.89 -2.68
CA SER A 31 4.65 23.99 -3.24
C SER A 31 5.54 24.95 -4.00
N GLU A 32 5.23 25.22 -5.27
CA GLU A 32 5.97 26.22 -6.05
C GLU A 32 5.86 27.63 -5.47
N SER A 33 4.69 27.97 -4.90
CA SER A 33 4.46 29.28 -4.28
C SER A 33 5.13 29.45 -2.91
N ALA A 34 5.73 28.39 -2.36
CA ALA A 34 6.38 28.39 -1.05
C ALA A 34 7.52 27.35 -1.02
N PRO A 35 8.57 27.53 -1.83
CA PRO A 35 9.53 26.46 -2.16
C PRO A 35 10.42 26.03 -0.99
N ARG A 36 10.51 26.85 0.07
CA ARG A 36 11.33 26.60 1.26
C ARG A 36 10.53 26.11 2.47
N ILE A 37 9.22 25.93 2.31
CA ILE A 37 8.33 25.51 3.40
C ILE A 37 8.12 24.01 3.32
N THR A 38 8.32 23.35 4.45
CA THR A 38 7.93 21.96 4.67
C THR A 38 6.45 21.89 4.99
N TYR A 39 5.72 20.96 4.36
CA TYR A 39 4.33 20.70 4.66
C TYR A 39 4.12 19.24 5.06
N ASP A 40 4.16 19.01 6.37
CA ASP A 40 4.30 17.73 7.07
C ASP A 40 3.16 17.48 8.06
N ARG A 41 1.97 18.06 7.84
CA ARG A 41 0.87 18.00 8.82
C ARG A 41 -0.52 17.84 8.24
N GLY A 42 -1.15 16.71 8.55
CA GLY A 42 -2.61 16.52 8.60
C GLY A 42 -3.37 16.59 7.27
N ARG A 43 -2.73 17.03 6.18
CA ARG A 43 -3.26 16.97 4.82
C ARG A 43 -2.13 17.02 3.78
N LEU A 44 -2.33 16.25 2.71
CA LEU A 44 -1.61 16.33 1.46
C LEU A 44 -2.38 17.17 0.43
N VAL A 45 -1.66 17.94 -0.38
CA VAL A 45 -2.25 18.81 -1.40
C VAL A 45 -1.59 18.56 -2.75
N VAL A 46 -2.42 18.35 -3.77
CA VAL A 46 -2.02 18.38 -5.18
C VAL A 46 -2.74 19.55 -5.84
N ASP A 47 -2.07 20.29 -6.69
CA ASP A 47 -2.64 21.47 -7.36
C ASP A 47 -1.87 21.69 -8.66
N ASN A 48 -2.57 21.98 -9.74
CA ASN A 48 -1.96 22.31 -11.03
C ASN A 48 -2.56 23.58 -11.64
N ARG A 49 -3.12 24.45 -10.79
CA ARG A 49 -3.49 25.81 -11.20
C ARG A 49 -2.23 26.65 -11.42
N PRO A 50 -2.25 27.59 -12.38
CA PRO A 50 -1.09 28.43 -12.67
C PRO A 50 -0.55 29.15 -11.42
N GLY A 51 0.75 28.99 -11.13
CA GLY A 51 1.41 29.62 -9.99
C GLY A 51 1.12 28.98 -8.62
N LEU A 52 0.36 27.88 -8.59
CA LEU A 52 -0.03 27.15 -7.38
C LEU A 52 0.36 25.67 -7.41
N HIS A 53 1.24 25.24 -8.31
CA HIS A 53 1.64 23.85 -8.49
C HIS A 53 2.12 23.20 -7.19
N LYS A 54 1.54 22.04 -6.86
CA LYS A 54 1.84 21.24 -5.67
C LYS A 54 1.87 19.75 -6.02
N VAL A 55 2.87 19.07 -5.49
CA VAL A 55 3.05 17.62 -5.59
C VAL A 55 3.16 17.05 -4.20
N ALA A 56 2.39 16.00 -3.91
CA ALA A 56 2.47 15.27 -2.65
C ALA A 56 3.37 14.05 -2.82
N TYR A 57 4.12 13.69 -1.78
CA TYR A 57 5.02 12.55 -1.73
C TYR A 57 4.56 11.62 -0.63
N LEU A 58 4.61 10.33 -0.90
CA LEU A 58 4.23 9.26 0.01
C LEU A 58 5.36 8.26 0.10
N LYS A 59 5.64 7.74 1.30
CA LYS A 59 6.57 6.63 1.50
C LYS A 59 5.92 5.54 2.34
N PHE A 60 6.03 4.31 1.86
CA PHE A 60 5.49 3.12 2.51
C PHE A 60 6.64 2.17 2.84
N ASP A 61 6.62 1.64 4.07
CA ASP A 61 7.48 0.53 4.47
C ASP A 61 6.66 -0.75 4.42
N VAL A 62 6.79 -1.48 3.31
CA VAL A 62 6.07 -2.73 3.11
C VAL A 62 6.75 -3.81 3.96
N PRO A 63 6.03 -4.44 4.90
CA PRO A 63 6.63 -5.43 5.78
C PRO A 63 6.95 -6.72 5.04
N THR A 64 7.68 -7.62 5.71
CA THR A 64 7.87 -8.99 5.23
C THR A 64 6.51 -9.66 5.00
N LEU A 65 6.32 -10.18 3.79
CA LEU A 65 5.10 -10.88 3.42
C LEU A 65 5.00 -12.24 4.14
N PRO A 66 3.79 -12.76 4.39
CA PRO A 66 3.62 -14.12 4.89
C PRO A 66 4.36 -15.15 4.02
N ALA A 67 4.84 -16.23 4.64
CA ALA A 67 5.59 -17.26 3.92
C ALA A 67 4.76 -17.86 2.76
N GLY A 68 5.36 -17.90 1.57
CA GLY A 68 4.71 -18.40 0.35
C GLY A 68 3.69 -17.44 -0.27
N ALA A 69 3.43 -16.27 0.31
CA ALA A 69 2.52 -15.29 -0.26
C ALA A 69 3.22 -14.43 -1.32
N THR A 70 2.51 -14.18 -2.42
CA THR A 70 2.92 -13.27 -3.50
C THR A 70 1.91 -12.13 -3.63
N VAL A 71 2.38 -10.94 -4.01
CA VAL A 71 1.49 -9.80 -4.27
C VAL A 71 0.78 -10.00 -5.61
N GLN A 72 -0.53 -10.21 -5.58
CA GLN A 72 -1.37 -10.23 -6.79
C GLN A 72 -1.65 -8.82 -7.30
N SER A 73 -1.98 -7.89 -6.39
CA SER A 73 -2.28 -6.51 -6.75
C SER A 73 -1.91 -5.54 -5.63
N ALA A 74 -1.57 -4.32 -6.02
CA ALA A 74 -1.31 -3.21 -5.11
C ALA A 74 -2.20 -2.04 -5.51
N THR A 75 -2.97 -1.51 -4.56
CA THR A 75 -3.83 -0.35 -4.79
C THR A 75 -3.57 0.70 -3.71
N LEU A 76 -3.20 1.91 -4.14
CA LEU A 76 -3.17 3.05 -3.25
C LEU A 76 -4.59 3.59 -3.07
N VAL A 77 -5.00 3.74 -1.81
CA VAL A 77 -6.29 4.33 -1.43
C VAL A 77 -6.01 5.65 -0.70
N LEU A 78 -6.66 6.72 -1.17
CA LEU A 78 -6.56 8.07 -0.62
C LEU A 78 -7.93 8.55 -0.18
N THR A 79 -8.03 9.07 1.04
CA THR A 79 -9.27 9.69 1.51
C THR A 79 -9.25 11.20 1.30
N ARG A 80 -10.33 11.74 0.76
CA ARG A 80 -10.55 13.18 0.60
C ARG A 80 -10.61 13.86 1.97
N ASP A 81 -9.83 14.93 2.16
CA ASP A 81 -9.86 15.75 3.38
C ASP A 81 -11.00 16.78 3.33
N ARG A 82 -10.95 17.71 2.35
CA ARG A 82 -11.97 18.75 2.16
C ARG A 82 -12.01 19.30 0.74
N GLY A 83 -13.09 20.00 0.40
CA GLY A 83 -13.30 20.52 -0.94
C GLY A 83 -13.66 19.41 -1.94
N ARG A 84 -13.64 19.74 -3.23
CA ARG A 84 -13.86 18.78 -4.33
C ARG A 84 -12.55 18.10 -4.71
N LEU A 85 -12.62 16.90 -5.25
CA LEU A 85 -11.48 16.25 -5.90
C LEU A 85 -11.26 16.84 -7.30
N PRO A 86 -10.01 16.88 -7.76
CA PRO A 86 -9.70 17.23 -9.15
C PRO A 86 -10.17 16.11 -10.07
N SER A 87 -10.46 16.46 -11.32
CA SER A 87 -10.87 15.52 -12.38
C SER A 87 -9.78 14.52 -12.81
N SER A 88 -8.54 14.72 -12.37
CA SER A 88 -7.44 13.76 -12.53
C SER A 88 -6.58 13.67 -11.28
N VAL A 89 -6.13 12.47 -10.91
CA VAL A 89 -5.13 12.22 -9.88
C VAL A 89 -4.14 11.21 -10.45
N ASP A 90 -2.87 11.59 -10.48
CA ASP A 90 -1.79 10.81 -11.08
C ASP A 90 -0.84 10.33 -9.98
N LEU A 91 -0.50 9.04 -10.00
CA LEU A 91 0.47 8.41 -9.10
C LEU A 91 1.70 8.02 -9.89
N SER A 92 2.85 8.58 -9.53
CA SER A 92 4.13 8.33 -10.20
C SER A 92 5.13 7.68 -9.26
N ASN A 93 6.08 6.91 -9.80
CA ASN A 93 7.15 6.32 -9.00
C ASN A 93 8.14 7.41 -8.54
N VAL A 94 8.74 7.23 -7.37
CA VAL A 94 9.86 8.04 -6.88
C VAL A 94 10.97 7.09 -6.47
N ALA A 95 12.13 7.21 -7.12
CA ALA A 95 13.25 6.29 -6.89
C ALA A 95 13.98 6.56 -5.56
N ASP A 96 14.07 7.84 -5.16
CA ASP A 96 14.74 8.24 -3.93
C ASP A 96 13.80 8.11 -2.71
N THR A 97 14.21 7.28 -1.76
CA THR A 97 13.50 7.01 -0.49
C THR A 97 14.21 7.62 0.72
N SER A 98 15.31 8.35 0.52
CA SER A 98 16.16 8.92 1.59
C SER A 98 15.57 10.16 2.26
N TRP A 99 14.60 10.82 1.62
CA TRP A 99 13.92 11.98 2.16
C TRP A 99 13.12 11.66 3.41
N THR A 100 12.95 12.65 4.29
CA THR A 100 12.00 12.59 5.40
C THR A 100 10.96 13.68 5.22
N GLU A 101 9.75 13.43 5.70
CA GLU A 101 8.64 14.38 5.69
C GLU A 101 9.06 15.75 6.25
N ARG A 102 9.86 15.77 7.31
CA ARG A 102 10.32 17.02 7.97
C ARG A 102 11.38 17.80 7.17
N SER A 103 12.06 17.14 6.23
CA SER A 103 13.11 17.75 5.40
C SER A 103 12.63 18.07 3.98
N LEU A 104 11.44 17.61 3.60
CA LEU A 104 10.94 17.75 2.25
C LEU A 104 10.52 19.20 1.95
N THR A 105 11.31 19.84 1.09
CA THR A 105 11.02 21.17 0.49
C THR A 105 11.03 21.04 -1.02
N LEU A 106 10.57 22.04 -1.76
CA LEU A 106 10.56 21.95 -3.23
C LEU A 106 11.97 21.74 -3.81
N GLY A 107 12.97 22.44 -3.27
CA GLY A 107 14.35 22.32 -3.73
C GLY A 107 15.04 21.01 -3.33
N GLY A 108 14.48 20.27 -2.36
CA GLY A 108 14.96 18.97 -1.93
C GLY A 108 14.02 17.81 -2.27
N ALA A 109 13.00 18.06 -3.10
CA ALA A 109 12.05 17.04 -3.49
C ALA A 109 12.73 16.06 -4.45
N PRO A 110 12.55 14.73 -4.25
CA PRO A 110 12.98 13.74 -5.21
C PRO A 110 12.43 13.99 -6.62
N GLU A 111 13.17 13.54 -7.63
CA GLU A 111 12.67 13.53 -8.99
C GLU A 111 11.44 12.63 -9.13
N VAL A 112 10.38 13.16 -9.75
CA VAL A 112 9.17 12.41 -10.07
C VAL A 112 9.42 11.59 -11.33
N GLY A 113 9.25 10.28 -11.22
CA GLY A 113 9.44 9.34 -12.33
C GLY A 113 8.21 9.17 -13.20
N ASN A 114 8.05 7.96 -13.75
CA ASN A 114 6.95 7.60 -14.63
C ASN A 114 5.62 7.49 -13.86
N VAL A 115 4.53 7.85 -14.54
CA VAL A 115 3.18 7.59 -14.04
C VAL A 115 2.93 6.08 -14.01
N LEU A 116 2.55 5.58 -12.84
CA LEU A 116 2.19 4.18 -12.60
C LEU A 116 0.68 3.97 -12.72
N ALA A 117 -0.11 4.90 -12.20
CA ALA A 117 -1.56 4.81 -12.17
C ALA A 117 -2.19 6.19 -12.27
N GLN A 118 -3.41 6.24 -12.80
CA GLN A 118 -4.21 7.45 -12.90
C GLN A 118 -5.66 7.14 -12.51
N ALA A 119 -6.33 8.11 -11.89
CA ALA A 119 -7.74 8.05 -11.56
C ALA A 119 -8.44 9.34 -11.99
N SER A 120 -9.69 9.23 -12.44
CA SER A 120 -10.58 10.36 -12.70
C SER A 120 -11.77 10.30 -11.72
N PRO A 121 -11.58 10.76 -10.47
CA PRO A 121 -12.60 10.61 -9.45
C PRO A 121 -13.76 11.59 -9.66
N GLU A 122 -14.96 11.18 -9.25
CA GLU A 122 -16.09 12.10 -9.12
C GLU A 122 -15.76 13.23 -8.12
N PRO A 123 -16.09 14.50 -8.40
CA PRO A 123 -15.70 15.62 -7.53
C PRO A 123 -16.17 15.51 -6.07
N SER A 124 -17.25 14.75 -5.82
CA SER A 124 -17.83 14.52 -4.50
C SER A 124 -17.38 13.20 -3.83
N ALA A 125 -16.59 12.37 -4.52
CA ALA A 125 -16.14 11.08 -3.98
C ALA A 125 -15.39 11.26 -2.65
N ARG A 126 -15.53 10.28 -1.76
CA ARG A 126 -14.85 10.29 -0.47
C ARG A 126 -13.44 9.73 -0.56
N GLU A 127 -13.20 8.85 -1.53
CA GLU A 127 -11.94 8.15 -1.70
C GLU A 127 -11.55 8.11 -3.18
N VAL A 128 -10.26 7.95 -3.41
CA VAL A 128 -9.64 7.72 -4.72
C VAL A 128 -8.79 6.47 -4.62
N SER A 129 -9.01 5.53 -5.52
CA SER A 129 -8.24 4.29 -5.61
C SER A 129 -7.40 4.30 -6.89
N LEU A 130 -6.10 4.02 -6.75
CA LEU A 130 -5.12 3.99 -7.82
C LEU A 130 -4.48 2.60 -7.80
N THR A 131 -4.90 1.72 -8.70
CA THR A 131 -4.31 0.37 -8.81
C THR A 131 -3.02 0.45 -9.61
N LEU A 132 -1.93 -0.01 -9.01
CA LEU A 132 -0.59 0.01 -9.58
C LEU A 132 -0.43 -1.13 -10.60
N PRO A 133 0.48 -0.99 -11.59
CA PRO A 133 0.76 -2.05 -12.54
C PRO A 133 1.41 -3.25 -11.82
N PRO A 134 1.23 -4.48 -12.34
CA PRO A 134 1.90 -5.66 -11.82
C PRO A 134 3.41 -5.44 -11.74
N GLY A 135 4.02 -5.86 -10.63
CA GLY A 135 5.46 -5.71 -10.42
C GLY A 135 5.89 -4.38 -9.76
N ALA A 136 5.00 -3.39 -9.63
CA ALA A 136 5.35 -2.12 -8.98
C ALA A 136 5.63 -2.27 -7.48
N VAL A 137 4.94 -3.20 -6.81
CA VAL A 137 5.18 -3.59 -5.41
C VAL A 137 5.16 -5.12 -5.36
N THR A 138 6.27 -5.74 -4.97
CA THR A 138 6.44 -7.20 -5.08
C THR A 138 6.95 -7.85 -3.81
N THR A 139 7.73 -7.12 -3.02
CA THR A 139 8.40 -7.64 -1.83
C THR A 139 8.46 -6.58 -0.74
N ALA A 140 8.96 -6.96 0.43
CA ALA A 140 9.22 -6.05 1.54
C ALA A 140 10.22 -4.96 1.16
N GLY A 141 10.04 -3.77 1.72
CA GLY A 141 10.95 -2.65 1.52
C GLY A 141 10.26 -1.30 1.43
N LEU A 142 11.08 -0.27 1.21
CA LEU A 142 10.62 1.11 1.06
C LEU A 142 10.17 1.38 -0.37
N TYR A 143 8.97 1.91 -0.51
CA TYR A 143 8.41 2.38 -1.77
C TYR A 143 8.00 3.84 -1.61
N ALA A 144 8.47 4.69 -2.53
CA ALA A 144 8.09 6.09 -2.58
C ALA A 144 7.31 6.41 -3.85
N PHE A 145 6.33 7.30 -3.72
CA PHE A 145 5.46 7.73 -4.80
C PHE A 145 5.23 9.24 -4.74
N ALA A 146 4.94 9.82 -5.90
CA ALA A 146 4.48 11.19 -6.03
C ALA A 146 3.03 11.21 -6.55
N LEU A 147 2.22 12.02 -5.89
CA LEU A 147 0.85 12.33 -6.25
C LEU A 147 0.81 13.71 -6.89
N SER A 148 0.20 13.80 -8.06
CA SER A 148 -0.01 15.05 -8.78
C SER A 148 -1.39 15.06 -9.43
N THR A 149 -1.71 16.16 -10.10
CA THR A 149 -2.91 16.27 -10.93
C THR A 149 -2.56 16.99 -12.21
N THR A 150 -3.09 16.52 -13.32
CA THR A 150 -3.03 17.21 -14.62
C THR A 150 -4.16 18.24 -14.78
N ALA A 151 -5.22 18.17 -13.97
CA ALA A 151 -6.32 19.11 -13.99
C ALA A 151 -5.92 20.45 -13.35
N GLN A 152 -6.38 21.59 -13.89
CA GLN A 152 -6.18 22.92 -13.28
C GLN A 152 -7.07 23.13 -12.04
N GLU A 153 -7.01 22.17 -11.11
CA GLU A 153 -7.84 22.05 -9.92
C GLU A 153 -6.95 21.66 -8.73
N VAL A 154 -7.50 21.73 -7.53
CA VAL A 154 -6.79 21.41 -6.29
C VAL A 154 -7.41 20.20 -5.62
N GLY A 155 -6.59 19.18 -5.37
CA GLY A 155 -6.92 18.01 -4.56
C GLY A 155 -6.38 18.12 -3.14
N ARG A 156 -7.13 17.59 -2.19
CA ARG A 156 -6.81 17.64 -0.77
C ARG A 156 -7.12 16.29 -0.15
N PHE A 157 -6.09 15.61 0.32
CA PHE A 157 -6.17 14.26 0.86
C PHE A 157 -5.71 14.24 2.31
N ARG A 158 -6.26 13.32 3.10
CA ARG A 158 -5.79 13.12 4.47
C ARG A 158 -4.34 12.62 4.44
N ALA A 159 -3.51 13.19 5.31
CA ALA A 159 -2.14 12.75 5.55
C ALA A 159 -2.09 11.60 6.58
N HIS A 160 -0.92 11.00 6.74
CA HIS A 160 -0.71 9.80 7.55
C HIS A 160 -1.07 9.99 9.03
N GLU A 161 -1.02 11.20 9.59
CA GLU A 161 -1.43 11.46 10.99
C GLU A 161 -2.96 11.38 11.20
N ARG A 162 -3.72 11.14 10.13
CA ARG A 162 -5.14 10.77 10.19
C ARG A 162 -5.35 9.26 10.39
N GLY A 163 -4.28 8.51 10.68
CA GLY A 163 -4.32 7.09 11.01
C GLY A 163 -4.88 6.26 9.86
N ALA A 164 -5.84 5.37 10.16
CA ALA A 164 -6.46 4.48 9.17
C ALA A 164 -7.18 5.21 8.01
N THR A 165 -7.40 6.52 8.12
CA THR A 165 -7.98 7.35 7.04
C THR A 165 -6.95 8.21 6.30
N GLY A 166 -5.66 8.05 6.61
CA GLY A 166 -4.55 8.56 5.79
C GLY A 166 -4.29 7.63 4.59
N PRO A 167 -3.21 7.85 3.83
CA PRO A 167 -2.88 7.04 2.66
C PRO A 167 -2.63 5.58 3.04
N GLN A 168 -3.28 4.65 2.32
CA GLN A 168 -3.13 3.21 2.52
C GLN A 168 -2.70 2.54 1.22
N LEU A 169 -1.60 1.79 1.26
CA LEU A 169 -1.24 0.85 0.22
C LEU A 169 -1.86 -0.51 0.56
N VAL A 170 -2.88 -0.90 -0.19
CA VAL A 170 -3.62 -2.15 0.00
C VAL A 170 -3.06 -3.19 -0.95
N LEU A 171 -2.43 -4.21 -0.40
CA LEU A 171 -1.91 -5.36 -1.14
C LEU A 171 -2.92 -6.51 -1.06
N THR A 172 -3.29 -7.06 -2.21
CA THR A 172 -3.97 -8.36 -2.27
C THR A 172 -2.91 -9.41 -2.50
N LEU A 173 -2.82 -10.38 -1.59
CA LEU A 173 -1.86 -11.47 -1.63
C LEU A 173 -2.54 -12.75 -2.09
N ASP A 174 -1.82 -13.56 -2.87
CA ASP A 174 -2.15 -14.97 -3.03
C ASP A 174 -2.12 -15.62 -1.64
N GLY A 175 -3.07 -16.53 -1.37
CA GLY A 175 -3.03 -17.27 -0.12
C GLY A 175 -1.72 -18.07 -0.07
N GLY A 176 -0.85 -17.75 0.89
CA GLY A 176 0.31 -18.60 1.18
C GLY A 176 -0.17 -20.01 1.56
N ASP A 177 0.71 -21.00 1.40
CA ASP A 177 0.38 -22.39 1.76
C ASP A 177 -0.26 -22.44 3.16
N PRO A 178 -1.38 -23.15 3.36
CA PRO A 178 -1.88 -23.37 4.70
C PRO A 178 -0.76 -24.04 5.49
N THR A 179 -0.36 -23.42 6.60
CA THR A 179 0.62 -23.98 7.55
C THR A 179 0.30 -25.48 7.72
N PRO A 180 1.27 -26.41 7.57
CA PRO A 180 1.00 -27.83 7.74
C PRO A 180 0.30 -28.06 9.08
N PRO A 181 -0.73 -28.91 9.14
CA PRO A 181 -1.33 -29.25 10.43
C PRO A 181 -0.22 -29.76 11.37
N PRO A 182 -0.31 -29.45 12.67
CA PRO A 182 0.69 -29.94 13.62
C PRO A 182 0.81 -31.46 13.50
N PRO A 183 2.04 -32.01 13.62
CA PRO A 183 2.23 -33.46 13.57
C PRO A 183 1.34 -34.12 14.64
N PRO A 184 0.78 -35.31 14.37
CA PRO A 184 0.00 -36.02 15.36
C PRO A 184 0.85 -36.22 16.63
N PRO A 185 0.25 -36.15 17.83
CA PRO A 185 0.97 -36.42 19.06
C PRO A 185 1.61 -37.82 18.99
N PRO A 186 2.81 -38.02 19.57
CA PRO A 186 3.43 -39.33 19.60
C PRO A 186 2.49 -40.35 20.28
N PRO A 187 2.51 -41.62 19.85
CA PRO A 187 1.70 -42.65 20.48
C PRO A 187 2.05 -42.77 21.98
N PRO A 188 1.07 -43.06 22.85
CA PRO A 188 1.34 -43.29 24.25
C PRO A 188 2.34 -44.45 24.43
N PRO A 189 3.23 -44.39 25.44
CA PRO A 189 4.16 -45.48 25.72
C PRO A 189 3.39 -46.78 26.01
N PRO A 190 3.97 -47.95 25.67
CA PRO A 190 3.35 -49.23 25.95
C PRO A 190 3.12 -49.41 27.46
N PRO A 191 2.01 -50.06 27.87
CA PRO A 191 1.76 -50.35 29.28
C PRO A 191 2.89 -51.22 29.87
N PRO A 192 3.23 -51.05 31.16
CA PRO A 192 4.22 -51.88 31.82
C PRO A 192 3.78 -53.36 31.80
N PRO A 193 4.74 -54.31 31.75
CA PRO A 193 4.43 -55.73 31.80
C PRO A 193 3.69 -56.07 33.11
N PRO A 194 2.73 -57.02 33.08
CA PRO A 194 2.02 -57.47 34.28
C PRO A 194 2.97 -58.14 35.29
N PRO A 195 2.66 -58.08 36.59
CA PRO A 195 3.43 -58.73 37.65
C PRO A 195 3.39 -60.26 37.59
#